data_AF-A0A8C0A5A6-F1
#
_entry.id   AF-A0A8C0A5A6-F1
#
_cell.length_a   1.000
_cell.length_b   1.000
_cell.length_c   1.000
_cell.angle_alpha   90.00
_cell.angle_beta   90.00
_cell.angle_gamma   90.00
#
_symmetry.space_group_name_H-M   'P 1'
#
loop_
_entity.id
_entity.type
_entity.pdbx_description
1 polymer ?
#
loop_
_entity_poly.entity_id
_entity_poly.type
_entity_poly.pdbx_seq_one_letter_code
_entity_poly.pdbx_strand_id
1 'polypeptide(L)'
;MVEDELALFDKSINEFWNKFKSTVSDTSCQMVGLRETYKDSIKAFAEKLSVKLKEEERMVEMFLEYQNQICRQNKLIQEKKENLLKLIAEVKDKKQEVEALTANIQDLKEEYARKKETISTANKANEERLKRLQKSADLYKDRLGLEIRKIYGDKLQFIFTDIDPKHPDRPFMFSLCLNEARDYEVSDSAPHLECLAEFQEKASWR
;
A
#
# COMPACT_ATOMS: atom_id res chain seq x y z
N MET A 1 -8.19 126.80 -55.92
CA MET A 1 -8.46 125.55 -56.66
C MET A 1 -7.36 124.51 -56.44
N VAL A 2 -6.07 124.89 -56.39
CA VAL A 2 -4.95 123.96 -56.11
C VAL A 2 -4.88 123.50 -54.63
N GLU A 3 -5.27 124.34 -53.67
CA GLU A 3 -5.22 124.00 -52.24
C GLU A 3 -6.27 122.94 -51.81
N ASP A 4 -7.42 122.90 -52.48
CA ASP A 4 -8.54 121.98 -52.16
C ASP A 4 -8.28 120.57 -52.71
N GLU A 5 -7.64 120.46 -53.88
CA GLU A 5 -7.15 119.20 -54.43
C GLU A 5 -5.99 118.62 -53.61
N LEU A 6 -5.12 119.48 -53.05
CA LEU A 6 -4.05 119.06 -52.15
C LEU A 6 -4.60 118.48 -50.84
N ALA A 7 -5.64 119.12 -50.28
CA ALA A 7 -6.30 118.65 -49.08
C ALA A 7 -7.06 117.31 -49.29
N LEU A 8 -7.69 117.12 -50.46
CA LEU A 8 -8.30 115.85 -50.85
C LEU A 8 -7.27 114.74 -51.05
N PHE A 9 -6.11 115.07 -51.63
CA PHE A 9 -5.01 114.13 -51.79
C PHE A 9 -4.40 113.71 -50.44
N ASP A 10 -4.17 114.66 -49.53
CA ASP A 10 -3.69 114.37 -48.18
C ASP A 10 -4.69 113.53 -47.38
N LYS A 11 -5.99 113.77 -47.55
CA LYS A 11 -7.03 112.95 -46.94
C LYS A 11 -6.99 111.51 -47.48
N SER A 12 -6.85 111.34 -48.79
CA SER A 12 -6.75 110.02 -49.44
C SER A 12 -5.49 109.27 -49.01
N ILE A 13 -4.34 109.95 -48.92
CA ILE A 13 -3.10 109.37 -48.40
C ILE A 13 -3.27 108.92 -46.95
N ASN A 14 -3.88 109.76 -46.10
CA ASN A 14 -4.10 109.41 -44.70
C ASN A 14 -5.07 108.24 -44.54
N GLU A 15 -6.15 108.18 -45.32
CA GLU A 15 -7.09 107.06 -45.32
C GLU A 15 -6.42 105.77 -45.79
N PHE A 16 -5.64 105.82 -46.89
CA PHE A 16 -4.86 104.69 -47.36
C PHE A 16 -3.85 104.22 -46.31
N TRP A 17 -3.12 105.15 -45.71
CA TRP A 17 -2.10 104.84 -44.71
C TRP A 17 -2.71 104.23 -43.44
N ASN A 18 -3.86 104.74 -43.00
CA ASN A 18 -4.60 104.18 -41.88
C ASN A 18 -5.12 102.78 -42.19
N LYS A 19 -5.67 102.56 -43.39
CA LYS A 19 -6.16 101.25 -43.82
C LYS A 19 -5.03 100.23 -44.00
N PHE A 20 -3.89 100.66 -44.53
CA PHE A 20 -2.70 99.82 -44.65
C PHE A 20 -2.16 99.43 -43.28
N LYS A 21 -2.00 100.41 -42.37
CA LYS A 21 -1.57 100.16 -40.98
C LYS A 21 -2.52 99.24 -40.23
N SER A 22 -3.84 99.45 -40.34
CA SER A 22 -4.83 98.59 -39.70
C SER A 22 -4.74 97.16 -40.25
N THR A 23 -4.68 96.99 -41.58
CA THR A 23 -4.60 95.67 -42.21
C THR A 23 -3.32 94.91 -41.82
N VAL A 24 -2.17 95.58 -41.81
CA VAL A 24 -0.89 94.97 -41.40
C VAL A 24 -0.91 94.60 -39.92
N SER A 25 -1.44 95.48 -39.05
CA SER A 25 -1.60 95.22 -37.62
C SER A 25 -2.55 94.04 -37.36
N ASP A 26 -3.69 93.99 -38.04
CA ASP A 26 -4.68 92.93 -37.91
C ASP A 26 -4.13 91.58 -38.39
N THR A 27 -3.44 91.57 -39.53
CA THR A 27 -2.80 90.35 -40.06
C THR A 27 -1.70 89.85 -39.12
N SER A 28 -0.88 90.75 -38.56
CA SER A 28 0.13 90.41 -37.56
C SER A 28 -0.51 89.84 -36.29
N CYS A 29 -1.59 90.45 -35.80
CA CYS A 29 -2.33 89.97 -34.64
C CYS A 29 -2.96 88.58 -34.87
N GLN A 30 -3.55 88.35 -36.04
CA GLN A 30 -4.09 87.04 -36.45
C GLN A 30 -2.99 85.97 -36.54
N MET A 31 -1.83 86.30 -37.10
CA MET A 31 -0.69 85.38 -37.19
C MET A 31 -0.12 84.98 -35.82
N VAL A 32 -0.12 85.91 -34.86
CA VAL A 32 0.25 85.62 -33.46
C VAL A 32 -0.79 84.72 -32.80
N GLY A 33 -2.09 84.98 -32.99
CA GLY A 33 -3.17 84.12 -32.50
C GLY A 33 -3.09 82.69 -33.05
N LEU A 34 -2.91 82.53 -34.35
CA LEU A 34 -2.73 81.22 -35.00
C LEU A 34 -1.51 80.47 -34.44
N ARG A 35 -0.38 81.17 -34.22
CA ARG A 35 0.81 80.58 -33.62
C ARG A 35 0.56 80.04 -32.22
N GLU A 36 -0.10 80.81 -31.35
CA GLU A 36 -0.39 80.36 -29.98
C GLU A 36 -1.40 79.20 -29.97
N THR A 37 -2.46 79.26 -30.78
CA THR A 37 -3.41 78.12 -30.89
C THR A 37 -2.74 76.84 -31.39
N TYR A 38 -1.83 76.93 -32.35
CA TYR A 38 -1.07 75.77 -32.85
C TYR A 38 -0.14 75.21 -31.78
N LYS A 39 0.55 76.07 -31.02
CA LYS A 39 1.41 75.69 -29.90
C LYS A 39 0.62 75.00 -28.79
N ASP A 40 -0.55 75.51 -28.44
CA ASP A 40 -1.45 74.89 -27.46
C ASP A 40 -1.97 73.53 -27.95
N SER A 41 -2.31 73.41 -29.24
CA SER A 41 -2.71 72.15 -29.85
C SER A 41 -1.58 71.11 -29.82
N ILE A 42 -0.33 71.50 -30.11
CA ILE A 42 0.84 70.60 -29.99
C ILE A 42 1.01 70.15 -28.56
N LYS A 43 0.89 71.07 -27.60
CA LYS A 43 1.04 70.76 -26.17
C LYS A 43 -0.02 69.77 -25.71
N ALA A 44 -1.29 70.01 -26.05
CA ALA A 44 -2.40 69.11 -25.73
C ALA A 44 -2.21 67.73 -26.37
N PHE A 45 -1.71 67.67 -27.61
CA PHE A 45 -1.42 66.42 -28.28
C PHE A 45 -0.27 65.66 -27.60
N ALA A 46 0.81 66.35 -27.20
CA ALA A 46 1.94 65.76 -26.50
C ALA A 46 1.52 65.20 -25.12
N GLU A 47 0.69 65.92 -24.37
CA GLU A 47 0.13 65.46 -23.10
C GLU A 47 -0.73 64.20 -23.31
N LYS A 48 -1.60 64.20 -24.32
CA LYS A 48 -2.43 63.03 -24.67
C LYS A 48 -1.58 61.81 -25.04
N LEU A 49 -0.52 62.00 -25.83
CA LEU A 49 0.42 60.93 -26.17
C LEU A 49 1.16 60.41 -24.93
N SER A 50 1.57 61.30 -24.01
CA SER A 50 2.25 60.89 -22.77
C SER A 50 1.34 60.05 -21.87
N VAL A 51 0.06 60.41 -21.75
CA VAL A 51 -0.92 59.61 -21.00
C VAL A 51 -1.11 58.24 -21.65
N LYS A 52 -1.27 58.20 -22.98
CA LYS A 52 -1.41 56.93 -23.72
C LYS A 52 -0.21 56.00 -23.56
N LEU A 53 1.00 56.55 -23.63
CA LEU A 53 2.22 55.79 -23.42
C LEU A 53 2.27 55.16 -22.01
N LYS A 54 1.92 55.93 -20.98
CA LYS A 54 1.85 55.41 -19.60
C LYS A 54 0.77 54.35 -19.39
N GLU A 55 -0.37 54.48 -20.08
CA GLU A 55 -1.42 53.45 -20.08
C GLU A 55 -0.90 52.16 -20.73
N GLU A 56 -0.21 52.25 -21.85
CA GLU A 56 0.40 51.09 -22.53
C GLU A 56 1.49 50.42 -21.68
N GLU A 57 2.37 51.19 -21.05
CA GLU A 57 3.40 50.66 -20.14
C GLU A 57 2.75 49.86 -19.00
N ARG A 58 1.68 50.38 -18.37
CA ARG A 58 0.93 49.67 -17.34
C ARG A 58 0.27 48.40 -17.87
N MET A 59 -0.27 48.42 -19.09
CA MET A 59 -0.86 47.23 -19.70
C MET A 59 0.20 46.14 -19.95
N VAL A 60 1.41 46.53 -20.37
CA VAL A 60 2.53 45.60 -20.55
C VAL A 60 2.97 45.00 -19.22
N GLU A 61 3.12 45.81 -18.17
CA GLU A 61 3.45 45.33 -16.82
C GLU A 61 2.41 44.32 -16.32
N MET A 62 1.13 44.63 -16.46
CA MET A 62 0.04 43.74 -16.05
C MET A 62 0.04 42.44 -16.86
N PHE A 63 0.32 42.51 -18.16
CA PHE A 63 0.43 41.33 -19.01
C PHE A 63 1.58 40.41 -18.57
N LEU A 64 2.74 40.97 -18.25
CA LEU A 64 3.89 40.21 -17.74
C LEU A 64 3.57 39.55 -16.41
N GLU A 65 2.85 40.23 -15.51
CA GLU A 65 2.42 39.64 -14.24
C GLU A 65 1.47 38.46 -14.46
N TYR A 66 0.48 38.60 -15.36
CA TYR A 66 -0.39 37.48 -15.71
C TYR A 66 0.36 36.31 -16.35
N GLN A 67 1.33 36.57 -17.24
CA GLN A 67 2.18 35.50 -17.80
C GLN A 67 2.95 34.76 -16.70
N ASN A 68 3.51 35.50 -15.73
CA ASN A 68 4.22 34.91 -14.60
C ASN A 68 3.29 34.06 -13.72
N GLN A 69 2.08 34.53 -13.45
CA GLN A 69 1.08 33.77 -12.69
C GLN A 69 0.68 32.48 -13.41
N ILE A 70 0.42 32.55 -14.72
CA ILE A 70 0.11 31.37 -15.54
C ILE A 70 1.28 30.37 -15.50
N CYS A 71 2.51 30.85 -15.64
CA CYS A 71 3.70 29.99 -15.56
C CYS A 71 3.81 29.27 -14.20
N ARG A 72 3.59 29.99 -13.09
CA ARG A 72 3.58 29.41 -11.74
C ARG A 72 2.48 28.36 -11.58
N GLN A 73 1.25 28.66 -12.05
CA GLN A 73 0.14 27.72 -11.97
C GLN A 73 0.39 26.46 -12.81
N ASN A 74 0.95 26.60 -14.02
CA ASN A 74 1.28 25.46 -14.86
C ASN A 74 2.33 24.55 -14.22
N LYS A 75 3.33 25.11 -13.54
CA LYS A 75 4.30 24.32 -12.75
C LYS A 75 3.62 23.52 -11.64
N LEU A 76 2.75 24.16 -10.86
CA LEU A 76 1.99 23.50 -9.80
C LEU A 76 1.06 22.40 -10.33
N ILE A 77 0.42 22.63 -11.47
CA ILE A 77 -0.43 21.63 -12.14
C ILE A 77 0.41 20.42 -12.54
N GLN A 78 1.59 20.66 -13.12
CA GLN A 78 2.49 19.60 -13.55
C GLN A 78 3.01 18.76 -12.36
N GLU A 79 3.44 19.41 -11.28
CA GLU A 79 3.85 18.72 -10.04
C GLU A 79 2.72 17.87 -9.46
N LYS A 80 1.50 18.42 -9.39
CA LYS A 80 0.32 17.67 -8.92
C LYS A 80 0.00 16.48 -9.81
N LYS A 81 0.13 16.63 -11.13
CA LYS A 81 -0.09 15.55 -12.10
C LYS A 81 0.93 14.43 -11.90
N GLU A 82 2.20 14.76 -11.71
CA GLU A 82 3.26 13.78 -11.46
C GLU A 82 3.06 13.03 -10.14
N ASN A 83 2.68 13.75 -9.08
CA ASN A 83 2.35 13.13 -7.79
C ASN A 83 1.13 12.21 -7.89
N LEU A 84 0.11 12.61 -8.64
CA LEU A 84 -1.08 11.77 -8.87
C LEU A 84 -0.72 10.48 -9.63
N LEU A 85 0.15 10.57 -10.64
CA LEU A 85 0.61 9.40 -11.38
C LEU A 85 1.39 8.42 -10.49
N LYS A 86 2.25 8.92 -9.60
CA LYS A 86 2.94 8.09 -8.61
C LYS A 86 1.95 7.38 -7.68
N LEU A 87 0.96 8.11 -7.16
CA LEU A 87 -0.05 7.54 -6.28
C LEU A 87 -0.90 6.47 -6.98
N ILE A 88 -1.25 6.67 -8.26
CA ILE A 88 -1.96 5.67 -9.06
C ILE A 88 -1.13 4.39 -9.21
N ALA A 89 0.18 4.51 -9.45
CA ALA A 89 1.07 3.35 -9.53
C ALA A 89 1.12 2.60 -8.19
N GLU A 90 1.32 3.30 -7.07
CA GLU A 90 1.33 2.67 -5.73
C GLU A 90 0.01 1.96 -5.40
N VAL A 91 -1.13 2.55 -5.75
CA VAL A 91 -2.45 1.93 -5.55
C VAL A 91 -2.60 0.67 -6.39
N LYS A 92 -2.10 0.68 -7.63
CA LYS A 92 -2.14 -0.48 -8.52
C LYS A 92 -1.27 -1.62 -7.98
N ASP A 93 -0.06 -1.31 -7.52
CA ASP A 93 0.88 -2.29 -6.98
C ASP A 93 0.32 -2.92 -5.70
N LYS A 94 -0.20 -2.10 -4.77
CA LYS A 94 -0.87 -2.61 -3.56
C LYS A 94 -2.09 -3.46 -3.87
N LYS A 95 -2.86 -3.12 -4.91
CA LYS A 95 -4.00 -3.94 -5.33
C LYS A 95 -3.55 -5.34 -5.79
N GLN A 96 -2.48 -5.42 -6.57
CA GLN A 96 -1.91 -6.71 -7.00
C GLN A 96 -1.39 -7.53 -5.82
N GLU A 97 -0.76 -6.87 -4.85
CA GLU A 97 -0.30 -7.52 -3.62
C GLU A 97 -1.47 -8.10 -2.81
N VAL A 98 -2.56 -7.34 -2.67
CA VAL A 98 -3.78 -7.81 -1.99
C VAL A 98 -4.40 -9.01 -2.71
N GLU A 99 -4.46 -8.99 -4.05
CA GLU A 99 -4.96 -10.12 -4.84
C GLU A 99 -4.09 -11.38 -4.65
N ALA A 100 -2.76 -11.24 -4.66
CA ALA A 100 -1.83 -12.34 -4.43
C ALA A 100 -1.94 -12.92 -3.01
N LEU A 101 -2.03 -12.06 -1.99
CA LEU A 101 -2.22 -12.49 -0.59
C LEU A 101 -3.56 -13.20 -0.40
N THR A 102 -4.61 -12.72 -1.06
CA THR A 102 -5.94 -13.34 -1.00
C THR A 102 -5.92 -14.75 -1.59
N ALA A 103 -5.27 -14.93 -2.74
CA ALA A 103 -5.09 -16.25 -3.36
C ALA A 103 -4.30 -17.21 -2.44
N ASN A 104 -3.17 -16.75 -1.89
CA ASN A 104 -2.37 -17.55 -0.95
C ASN A 104 -3.15 -17.97 0.30
N ILE A 105 -3.99 -17.07 0.85
CA ILE A 105 -4.83 -17.40 2.01
C ILE A 105 -5.86 -18.48 1.64
N GLN A 106 -6.42 -18.43 0.43
CA GLN A 106 -7.38 -19.44 -0.03
C GLN A 106 -6.70 -20.81 -0.19
N ASP A 107 -5.54 -20.86 -0.84
CA ASP A 107 -4.77 -22.09 -1.02
C ASP A 107 -4.39 -22.73 0.33
N LEU A 108 -3.94 -21.92 1.29
CA LEU A 108 -3.59 -22.38 2.63
C LEU A 108 -4.81 -22.92 3.39
N LYS A 109 -5.99 -22.31 3.24
CA LYS A 109 -7.23 -22.81 3.84
C LYS A 109 -7.61 -24.18 3.27
N GLU A 110 -7.48 -24.36 1.96
CA GLU A 110 -7.78 -25.63 1.30
C GLU A 110 -6.77 -26.72 1.66
N GLU A 111 -5.48 -26.39 1.73
CA GLU A 111 -4.46 -27.30 2.27
C GLU A 111 -4.75 -27.71 3.72
N TYR A 112 -5.10 -26.74 4.57
CA TYR A 112 -5.40 -27.02 5.97
C TYR A 112 -6.61 -27.95 6.10
N ALA A 113 -7.67 -27.71 5.33
CA ALA A 113 -8.85 -28.57 5.30
C ALA A 113 -8.49 -30.01 4.86
N ARG A 114 -7.71 -30.17 3.79
CA ARG A 114 -7.24 -31.48 3.31
C ARG A 114 -6.40 -32.21 4.37
N LYS A 115 -5.42 -31.53 4.98
CA LYS A 115 -4.57 -32.13 6.03
C LYS A 115 -5.40 -32.55 7.24
N LYS A 116 -6.38 -31.74 7.64
CA LYS A 116 -7.29 -32.04 8.75
C LYS A 116 -8.14 -33.29 8.45
N GLU A 117 -8.66 -33.42 7.24
CA GLU A 117 -9.42 -34.60 6.81
C GLU A 117 -8.55 -35.87 6.80
N THR A 118 -7.33 -35.80 6.28
CA THR A 118 -6.37 -36.91 6.30
C THR A 118 -6.05 -37.36 7.73
N ILE A 119 -5.83 -36.43 8.66
CA ILE A 119 -5.59 -36.77 10.08
C ILE A 119 -6.84 -37.41 10.68
N SER A 120 -8.04 -36.87 10.41
CA SER A 120 -9.29 -37.40 10.94
C SER A 120 -9.55 -38.83 10.46
N THR A 121 -9.32 -39.11 9.19
CA THR A 121 -9.49 -40.45 8.59
C THR A 121 -8.47 -41.44 9.13
N ALA A 122 -7.19 -41.03 9.23
CA ALA A 122 -6.14 -41.86 9.81
C ALA A 122 -6.39 -42.18 11.29
N ASN A 123 -6.85 -41.20 12.07
CA ASN A 123 -7.19 -41.40 13.48
C ASN A 123 -8.35 -42.37 13.64
N LYS A 124 -9.41 -42.24 12.82
CA LYS A 124 -10.54 -43.17 12.85
C LYS A 124 -10.10 -44.60 12.50
N ALA A 125 -9.28 -44.76 11.46
CA ALA A 125 -8.75 -46.07 11.08
C ALA A 125 -7.87 -46.69 12.18
N ASN A 126 -7.04 -45.87 12.83
CA ASN A 126 -6.22 -46.31 13.96
C ASN A 126 -7.08 -46.69 15.18
N GLU A 127 -8.11 -45.93 15.49
CA GLU A 127 -9.04 -46.23 16.58
C GLU A 127 -9.78 -47.54 16.34
N GLU A 128 -10.27 -47.78 15.11
CA GLU A 128 -10.90 -49.04 14.72
C GLU A 128 -9.93 -50.22 14.76
N ARG A 129 -8.67 -50.02 14.35
CA ARG A 129 -7.61 -51.03 14.46
C ARG A 129 -7.30 -51.34 15.93
N LEU A 130 -7.21 -50.31 16.77
CA LEU A 130 -6.95 -50.46 18.20
C LEU A 130 -8.09 -51.21 18.89
N LYS A 131 -9.36 -50.87 18.60
CA LYS A 131 -10.54 -51.58 19.12
C LYS A 131 -10.53 -53.06 18.74
N ARG A 132 -10.14 -53.40 17.50
CA ARG A 132 -10.01 -54.80 17.06
C ARG A 132 -8.91 -55.55 17.81
N LEU A 133 -7.73 -54.92 17.96
CA LEU A 133 -6.62 -55.50 18.71
C LEU A 133 -6.97 -55.69 20.18
N GLN A 134 -7.60 -54.70 20.81
CA GLN A 134 -8.05 -54.78 22.19
C GLN A 134 -9.04 -55.94 22.37
N LYS A 135 -10.06 -56.03 21.51
CA LYS A 135 -11.01 -57.15 21.53
C LYS A 135 -10.31 -58.50 21.39
N SER A 136 -9.30 -58.61 20.53
CA SER A 136 -8.53 -59.86 20.42
C SER A 136 -7.70 -60.14 21.67
N ALA A 137 -7.07 -59.13 22.26
CA ALA A 137 -6.29 -59.27 23.49
C ALA A 137 -7.18 -59.69 24.67
N ASP A 138 -8.36 -59.08 24.80
CA ASP A 138 -9.37 -59.43 25.81
C ASP A 138 -9.84 -60.88 25.62
N LEU A 139 -10.11 -61.30 24.38
CA LEU A 139 -10.48 -62.70 24.09
C LEU A 139 -9.37 -63.70 24.47
N TYR A 140 -8.10 -63.38 24.24
CA TYR A 140 -6.99 -64.23 24.67
C TYR A 140 -6.87 -64.26 26.19
N LYS A 141 -7.03 -63.11 26.84
CA LYS A 141 -7.03 -63.00 28.30
C LYS A 141 -8.13 -63.86 28.92
N ASP A 142 -9.36 -63.72 28.45
CA ASP A 142 -10.52 -64.41 29.00
C ASP A 142 -10.49 -65.93 28.74
N ARG A 143 -9.93 -66.38 27.60
CA ARG A 143 -9.92 -67.81 27.23
C ARG A 143 -8.72 -68.56 27.76
N LEU A 144 -7.56 -67.91 27.83
CA LEU A 144 -6.31 -68.54 28.26
C LEU A 144 -6.02 -68.26 29.74
N GLY A 145 -6.78 -67.36 30.38
CA GLY A 145 -6.41 -66.81 31.68
C GLY A 145 -5.03 -66.14 31.62
N LEU A 146 -4.64 -65.55 30.49
CA LEU A 146 -3.28 -65.03 30.28
C LEU A 146 -3.29 -63.56 29.86
N GLU A 147 -2.69 -62.73 30.69
CA GLU A 147 -2.46 -61.32 30.41
C GLU A 147 -0.97 -61.03 30.20
N ILE A 148 -0.64 -60.36 29.11
CA ILE A 148 0.74 -59.95 28.78
C ILE A 148 0.81 -58.43 28.84
N ARG A 149 1.67 -57.89 29.71
CA ARG A 149 1.87 -56.44 29.87
C ARG A 149 3.31 -56.06 29.59
N LYS A 150 3.51 -54.94 28.88
CA LYS A 150 4.82 -54.31 28.80
C LYS A 150 5.05 -53.47 30.06
N ILE A 151 6.12 -53.76 30.80
CA ILE A 151 6.53 -53.01 31.99
C ILE A 151 7.81 -52.21 31.71
N TYR A 152 8.23 -51.40 32.67
CA TYR A 152 9.43 -50.55 32.53
C TYR A 152 10.70 -51.39 32.28
N GLY A 153 11.63 -50.86 31.48
CA GLY A 153 12.88 -51.53 31.14
C GLY A 153 12.76 -52.59 30.03
N ASP A 154 11.82 -52.40 29.09
CA ASP A 154 11.57 -53.30 27.96
C ASP A 154 11.30 -54.77 28.36
N LYS A 155 10.75 -54.97 29.56
CA LYS A 155 10.35 -56.30 30.03
C LYS A 155 8.87 -56.56 29.72
N LEU A 156 8.56 -57.82 29.43
CA LEU A 156 7.21 -58.33 29.28
C LEU A 156 6.85 -59.13 30.53
N GLN A 157 5.75 -58.78 31.16
CA GLN A 157 5.21 -59.50 32.29
C GLN A 157 4.04 -60.37 31.82
N PHE A 158 4.14 -61.66 32.10
CA PHE A 158 3.11 -62.65 31.82
C PHE A 158 2.38 -62.94 33.13
N ILE A 159 1.07 -62.81 33.13
CA ILE A 159 0.20 -62.98 34.30
C ILE A 159 -0.84 -64.03 33.94
N PHE A 160 -0.80 -65.16 34.63
CA PHE A 160 -1.73 -66.25 34.50
C PHE A 160 -2.77 -66.20 35.63
N THR A 161 -4.03 -66.35 35.28
CA THR A 161 -5.19 -66.58 36.14
C THR A 161 -5.78 -67.95 35.82
N ASP A 162 -6.82 -68.35 36.54
CA ASP A 162 -7.53 -69.63 36.36
C ASP A 162 -6.67 -70.88 36.62
N ILE A 163 -5.55 -70.72 37.33
CA ILE A 163 -4.67 -71.82 37.74
C ILE A 163 -5.15 -72.50 39.03
N ASP A 164 -5.59 -71.71 40.02
CA ASP A 164 -6.07 -72.23 41.31
C ASP A 164 -7.59 -72.47 41.23
N PRO A 165 -8.08 -73.73 41.23
CA PRO A 165 -9.51 -74.01 41.10
C PRO A 165 -10.37 -73.45 42.24
N LYS A 166 -9.76 -73.15 43.40
CA LYS A 166 -10.46 -72.54 44.55
C LYS A 166 -10.48 -71.02 44.47
N HIS A 167 -9.51 -70.43 43.77
CA HIS A 167 -9.34 -68.99 43.62
C HIS A 167 -8.93 -68.65 42.17
N PRO A 168 -9.86 -68.70 41.20
CA PRO A 168 -9.55 -68.50 39.79
C PRO A 168 -8.90 -67.14 39.49
N ASP A 169 -9.26 -66.10 40.24
CA ASP A 169 -8.69 -64.75 40.07
C ASP A 169 -7.26 -64.60 40.60
N ARG A 170 -6.69 -65.63 41.24
CA ARG A 170 -5.35 -65.56 41.83
C ARG A 170 -4.28 -65.46 40.73
N PRO A 171 -3.47 -64.39 40.69
CA PRO A 171 -2.45 -64.21 39.67
C PRO A 171 -1.18 -65.02 39.96
N PHE A 172 -0.64 -65.66 38.93
CA PHE A 172 0.68 -66.28 38.89
C PHE A 172 1.46 -65.61 37.77
N MET A 173 2.60 -65.02 38.05
CA MET A 173 3.25 -64.12 37.11
C MET A 173 4.75 -64.37 37.00
N PHE A 174 5.30 -64.12 35.81
CA PHE A 174 6.74 -64.02 35.60
C PHE A 174 7.06 -62.88 34.64
N SER A 175 8.26 -62.32 34.74
CA SER A 175 8.74 -61.24 33.87
C SER A 175 9.89 -61.72 33.00
N LEU A 176 9.80 -61.45 31.70
CA LEU A 176 10.75 -61.83 30.66
C LEU A 176 11.35 -60.58 30.03
N CYS A 177 12.67 -60.57 29.82
CA CYS A 177 13.35 -59.56 29.03
C CYS A 177 14.30 -60.22 28.03
N LEU A 178 14.77 -59.42 27.08
CA LEU A 178 15.86 -59.82 26.19
C LEU A 178 17.16 -59.21 26.72
N ASN A 179 18.19 -60.03 26.89
CA ASN A 179 19.52 -59.55 27.28
C ASN A 179 20.27 -58.94 26.07
N GLU A 180 21.51 -58.48 26.30
CA GLU A 180 22.35 -57.90 25.23
C GLU A 180 22.66 -58.89 24.08
N ALA A 181 22.68 -60.19 24.38
CA ALA A 181 22.85 -61.26 23.41
C ALA A 181 21.54 -61.61 22.65
N ARG A 182 20.43 -60.93 22.97
CA ARG A 182 19.05 -61.21 22.48
C ARG A 182 18.50 -62.57 22.90
N ASP A 183 19.04 -63.14 23.98
CA ASP A 183 18.49 -64.34 24.60
C ASP A 183 17.41 -63.96 25.62
N TYR A 184 16.49 -64.89 25.85
CA TYR A 184 15.44 -64.74 26.84
C TYR A 184 16.00 -64.85 28.26
N GLU A 185 15.71 -63.86 29.10
CA GLU A 185 16.08 -63.80 30.50
C GLU A 185 14.84 -63.60 31.37
N VAL A 186 14.60 -64.52 32.31
CA VAL A 186 13.50 -64.41 33.28
C VAL A 186 13.99 -63.61 34.48
N SER A 187 13.42 -62.42 34.69
CA SER A 187 13.84 -61.49 35.75
C SER A 187 13.22 -61.78 37.11
N ASP A 188 11.97 -62.23 37.16
CA ASP A 188 11.20 -62.38 38.41
C ASP A 188 10.01 -63.33 38.22
N SER A 189 9.59 -64.03 39.27
CA SER A 189 8.34 -64.80 39.30
C SER A 189 7.66 -64.75 40.67
N ALA A 190 6.33 -64.66 40.66
CA ALA A 190 5.51 -64.71 41.84
C ALA A 190 4.31 -65.64 41.59
N PRO A 191 4.18 -66.78 42.31
CA PRO A 191 5.12 -67.33 43.30
C PRO A 191 6.49 -67.72 42.70
N HIS A 192 7.50 -67.88 43.56
CA HIS A 192 8.82 -68.34 43.13
C HIS A 192 8.74 -69.77 42.56
N LEU A 193 9.39 -69.99 41.43
CA LEU A 193 9.43 -71.28 40.74
C LEU A 193 10.88 -71.77 40.69
N GLU A 194 11.17 -72.91 41.30
CA GLU A 194 12.53 -73.49 41.34
C GLU A 194 13.03 -73.93 39.96
N CYS A 195 12.12 -74.25 39.04
CA CYS A 195 12.42 -74.76 37.69
C CYS A 195 12.52 -73.67 36.61
N LEU A 196 12.59 -72.38 36.96
CA LEU A 196 12.65 -71.30 35.96
C LEU A 196 13.88 -71.38 35.05
N ALA A 197 15.03 -71.77 35.59
CA ALA A 197 16.27 -71.88 34.83
C ALA A 197 16.13 -72.90 33.68
N GLU A 198 15.45 -74.02 33.93
CA GLU A 198 15.19 -75.05 32.90
C GLU A 198 14.25 -74.54 31.80
N PHE A 199 13.24 -73.73 32.16
CA PHE A 199 12.33 -73.14 31.17
C PHE A 199 12.99 -72.03 30.35
N GLN A 200 13.87 -71.23 30.96
CA GLN A 200 14.67 -70.25 30.26
C GLN A 200 15.62 -70.91 29.26
N GLU A 201 16.29 -71.99 29.66
CA GLU A 201 17.13 -72.79 28.77
C GLU A 201 16.29 -73.29 27.58
N LYS A 202 15.15 -73.95 27.84
CA LYS A 202 14.20 -74.45 26.81
C LYS A 202 13.70 -73.36 25.85
N ALA A 203 13.48 -72.14 26.32
CA ALA A 203 13.01 -71.02 25.49
C ALA A 203 14.12 -70.43 24.61
N SER A 204 15.39 -70.57 24.99
CA SER A 204 16.56 -70.07 24.28
C SER A 204 17.18 -71.09 23.30
N TRP A 205 16.63 -72.31 23.20
CA TRP A 205 17.05 -73.27 22.18
C TRP A 205 16.67 -72.80 20.76
N ARG A 206 17.68 -72.32 20.04
CA ARG A 206 17.84 -72.65 18.62
C ARG A 206 18.42 -74.05 18.48
#